data_AF-A0A1F4SMM3-F1
#
_entry.id   AF-A0A1F4SMM3-F1
#
_cell.length_a   1.000
_cell.length_b   1.000
_cell.length_c   1.000
_cell.angle_alpha   90.00
_cell.angle_beta   90.00
_cell.angle_gamma   90.00
#
_symmetry.space_group_name_H-M   'P 1'
#
loop_
_entity.id
_entity.type
_entity.pdbx_description
1 polymer ?
#
loop_
_entity_poly.entity_id
_entity_poly.type
_entity_poly.pdbx_seq_one_letter_code
_entity_poly.pdbx_strand_id
1 'polypeptide(L)' 'MTKINVSKDESIDKVLRKFKMKMRREGVIDEIKRREFYEKPSDRRRKNKAKAIRREQKRQREED' A
#
# COMPACT_ATOMS: atom_id res chain seq x y z
N MET A 1 13.36 1.36 -2.79
CA MET A 1 13.27 0.51 -4.01
C MET A 1 12.90 -0.91 -3.59
N THR A 2 11.78 -1.42 -4.10
CA THR A 2 11.36 -2.82 -3.92
C THR A 2 12.38 -3.77 -4.56
N LYS A 3 13.21 -4.45 -3.77
CA LYS A 3 14.04 -5.59 -4.24
C LYS A 3 13.49 -6.91 -3.72
N ILE A 4 13.42 -7.92 -4.56
CA ILE A 4 13.08 -9.30 -4.18
C ILE A 4 14.29 -10.19 -4.42
N ASN A 5 14.57 -11.09 -3.48
CA ASN A 5 15.62 -12.10 -3.66
C ASN A 5 14.99 -13.34 -4.28
N VAL A 6 15.61 -13.84 -5.35
CA VAL A 6 15.13 -15.00 -6.12
C VAL A 6 16.05 -16.19 -5.84
N SER A 7 15.47 -17.33 -5.48
CA SER A 7 16.22 -18.59 -5.40
C SER A 7 16.27 -19.26 -6.77
N LYS A 8 17.32 -20.04 -7.06
CA LYS A 8 17.53 -20.68 -8.37
C LYS A 8 16.40 -21.65 -8.76
N ASP A 9 15.72 -22.23 -7.78
CA ASP A 9 14.64 -23.22 -7.98
C ASP A 9 13.23 -22.60 -7.96
N GLU A 10 13.12 -21.27 -7.87
CA GLU A 10 11.81 -20.62 -7.79
C GLU A 10 11.25 -20.32 -9.20
N SER A 11 10.02 -20.78 -9.46
CA SER A 11 9.28 -20.43 -10.67
C SER A 11 9.09 -18.91 -10.78
N ILE A 12 9.30 -18.37 -11.98
CA ILE A 12 9.18 -16.95 -12.33
C ILE A 12 7.82 -16.38 -11.88
N ASP A 13 6.73 -17.14 -12.01
CA ASP A 13 5.39 -16.68 -11.63
C ASP A 13 5.27 -16.43 -10.12
N LYS A 14 5.90 -17.26 -9.29
CA LYS A 14 5.92 -17.07 -7.83
C LYS A 14 6.70 -15.81 -7.47
N VAL A 15 7.82 -15.57 -8.15
CA VAL A 15 8.66 -14.38 -7.98
C VAL A 15 7.88 -13.11 -8.33
N LEU A 16 7.19 -13.09 -9.47
CA LEU A 16 6.35 -11.97 -9.91
C LEU A 16 5.20 -11.69 -8.92
N ARG A 17 4.57 -12.75 -8.39
CA ARG A 17 3.52 -12.61 -7.38
C ARG A 17 4.06 -12.00 -6.08
N LYS A 18 5.22 -12.46 -5.59
CA LYS A 18 5.90 -11.88 -4.42
C LYS A 18 6.24 -10.41 -4.65
N PHE A 19 6.76 -10.08 -5.83
CA PHE A 19 7.07 -8.69 -6.19
C PHE A 19 5.83 -7.81 -6.18
N LYS A 20 4.75 -8.24 -6.84
CA LYS A 20 3.47 -7.50 -6.87
C LYS A 20 2.89 -7.29 -5.47
N MET A 21 3.01 -8.30 -4.60
CA MET A 21 2.58 -8.21 -3.20
C MET A 21 3.44 -7.24 -2.40
N LYS A 22 4.77 -7.24 -2.62
CA LYS A 22 5.69 -6.29 -2.00
C LYS A 22 5.44 -4.85 -2.46
N MET A 23 5.22 -4.61 -3.75
CA MET A 23 4.84 -3.29 -4.29
C MET A 23 3.54 -2.76 -3.68
N ARG A 24 2.54 -3.64 -3.49
CA ARG A 24 1.28 -3.27 -2.82
C ARG A 24 1.50 -2.93 -1.35
N ARG A 25 2.33 -3.71 -0.63
CA ARG A 25 2.64 -3.47 0.78
C ARG A 25 3.39 -2.14 0.98
N GLU A 26 4.34 -1.84 0.11
CA GLU A 26 5.07 -0.57 0.13
C GLU A 26 4.19 0.62 -0.29
N GLY A 27 3.00 0.38 -0.86
CA GLY A 27 2.05 1.45 -1.20
C GLY A 27 2.44 2.30 -2.40
N VAL A 28 3.42 1.86 -3.19
CA VAL A 28 3.97 2.60 -4.34
C VAL A 28 2.88 2.97 -5.35
N ILE A 29 1.98 2.03 -5.65
CA ILE A 29 0.87 2.25 -6.58
C ILE A 29 -0.12 3.29 -6.03
N ASP A 30 -0.40 3.25 -4.72
CA ASP A 30 -1.31 4.19 -4.06
C ASP A 30 -0.70 5.60 -3.97
N GLU A 31 0.62 5.69 -3.92
CA GLU A 31 1.35 6.94 -3.93
C GLU A 31 1.35 7.59 -5.33
N ILE A 32 1.58 6.80 -6.38
CA ILE A 32 1.47 7.27 -7.77
C ILE A 32 0.09 7.89 -7.99
N LYS A 33 -0.98 7.17 -7.68
CA LYS A 33 -2.37 7.66 -7.81
C LYS A 33 -2.66 8.92 -6.99
N ARG A 34 -1.99 9.09 -5.86
CA ARG A 34 -2.16 10.30 -5.02
C ARG A 34 -1.44 11.51 -5.61
N ARG A 35 -0.37 11.29 -6.37
CA ARG A 35 0.47 12.33 -6.97
C ARG A 35 0.07 12.68 -8.40
N GLU A 36 -0.80 11.88 -9.04
CA GLU A 36 -1.32 12.14 -10.39
C GLU A 36 -1.97 13.53 -10.54
N PHE A 37 -2.58 14.05 -9.47
CA PHE A 37 -3.25 15.35 -9.48
C PHE A 37 -2.89 16.15 -8.23
N TYR A 38 -2.94 17.48 -8.35
CA TYR A 38 -2.77 18.36 -7.20
C TYR A 38 -3.98 18.22 -6.25
N GLU A 39 -3.70 17.85 -5.00
CA GLU A 39 -4.68 17.83 -3.92
C GLU A 39 -4.38 18.99 -2.97
N LYS A 40 -5.35 19.90 -2.79
CA LYS A 40 -5.20 21.04 -1.88
C LYS A 40 -4.83 20.53 -0.48
N PRO A 41 -3.91 21.21 0.25
CA PRO A 41 -3.44 20.74 1.54
C PRO A 41 -4.56 20.50 2.57
N SER A 42 -5.66 21.27 2.51
CA SER A 42 -6.83 21.05 3.37
C SER A 42 -7.56 19.74 3.06
N ASP A 43 -7.74 19.40 1.79
CA ASP A 43 -8.41 18.16 1.39
C ASP A 43 -7.54 16.94 1.69
N ARG A 44 -6.22 17.06 1.48
CA ARG A 44 -5.23 16.05 1.89
C ARG A 44 -5.30 15.78 3.40
N ARG A 45 -5.37 16.82 4.23
CA ARG A 45 -5.53 16.69 5.70
C ARG A 45 -6.85 15.98 6.07
N ARG A 46 -7.97 16.39 5.46
CA ARG A 46 -9.29 15.77 5.69
C ARG A 46 -9.28 14.28 5.35
N LYS A 47 -8.72 13.92 4.19
CA LYS A 47 -8.60 12.52 3.71
C LYS A 47 -7.71 11.68 4.61
N ASN A 48 -6.59 12.23 5.09
CA ASN A 48 -5.71 11.53 6.02
C ASN A 48 -6.39 11.24 7.37
N LYS A 49 -7.14 12.21 7.92
CA LYS A 49 -7.92 12.02 9.15
C LYS A 49 -8.97 10.92 8.97
N ALA A 50 -9.73 10.96 7.87
CA ALA A 50 -10.73 9.94 7.57
C ALA A 50 -10.11 8.53 7.43
N LYS A 51 -8.94 8.42 6.78
CA LYS A 51 -8.21 7.14 6.68
C LYS A 51 -7.74 6.62 8.03
N ALA A 52 -7.26 7.49 8.93
CA ALA A 52 -6.84 7.09 10.27
C ALA A 52 -8.01 6.54 11.09
N ILE A 53 -9.16 7.22 11.08
CA ILE A 53 -10.38 6.76 11.76
C ILE A 53 -10.83 5.40 11.22
N ARG A 54 -10.86 5.21 9.89
CA ARG A 54 -11.22 3.92 9.28
C ARG A 54 -10.27 2.79 9.65
N ARG A 55 -8.97 3.08 9.81
CA ARG A 55 -7.98 2.09 10.26
C ARG A 55 -8.23 1.70 11.70
N GLU A 56 -8.52 2.67 12.57
CA GLU A 56 -8.84 2.44 13.98
C GLU A 56 -10.09 1.58 14.14
N GLN A 57 -11.18 1.93 13.47
CA GLN A 57 -12.42 1.14 13.46
C GLN A 57 -12.25 -0.27 12.90
N LYS A 58 -11.24 -0.50 12.04
CA LYS A 58 -10.92 -1.84 11.56
C LYS A 58 -10.18 -2.65 12.63
N ARG A 59 -9.28 -2.04 13.39
CA ARG A 59 -8.57 -2.69 14.50
C ARG A 59 -9.52 -3.10 15.61
N GLN A 60 -10.38 -2.18 16.04
CA GLN A 60 -11.37 -2.46 17.10
C GLN A 60 -12.27 -3.65 16.74
N ARG A 61 -12.77 -3.70 15.49
CA ARG A 61 -13.54 -4.86 14.98
C ARG A 61 -12.76 -6.17 14.86
N GLU A 62 -11.44 -6.14 14.86
CA GLU A 62 -10.61 -7.35 14.86
C GLU A 62 -10.25 -7.78 16.29
N GLU A 63 -10.41 -6.89 17.28
CA GLU A 63 -10.15 -7.13 18.70
C GLU A 63 -11.40 -7.64 19.44
N ASP A 64 -12.60 -7.27 18.97
CA ASP A 64 -13.90 -7.81 19.40
C ASP A 64 -14.20 -9.21 18.80
#